data_AF-A0AAF0EP91-F1
#
_entry.id   AF-A0AAF0EP91-F1
#
_cell.length_a   1.000
_cell.length_b   1.000
_cell.length_c   1.000
_cell.angle_alpha   90.00
_cell.angle_beta   90.00
_cell.angle_gamma   90.00
#
_symmetry.space_group_name_H-M   'P 1'
#
loop_
_entity.id
_entity.type
_entity.pdbx_description
1 polymer ?
#
loop_
_entity_poly.entity_id
_entity_poly.type
_entity_poly.pdbx_seq_one_letter_code
_entity_poly.pdbx_strand_id
1 'polypeptide(L)'
;MVPDEKASSVKGQEVGKEALSYDLEAKAIVTVEDFASDEPATPHESAPRKLNARQVAMLSMAGSICTNLFINVGNGLIKSGPISLIIGYLYLASILYCINVCIMEMVTYLPICGSLHRFVGAFVDPALGAASSFNYWTLTDDGRHLPMLNVMIPCLVLFTYFVLNIWDAGWFGEAEFWISIVKIITALGLLVMTIFLMCGANPHHDVFGFRYWTQPAPMNEYLFSGSKGRFCSVLAAIVNAAWAFQGPDMVAVIAGDTKNPRKVIPKAFRSVYVRLTVFFIGSLVAVGLLVPFDDPILVNAINNEAPGAARTAHPNQHFSAGNALVFAGSRSLQAMALEGKMFRVFTKVNRNGTPYVAVLATLSIGLLSFLQVSAGASQVLFYFIDVSTSSLLVT
;
A
#
# COMPACT_ATOMS: atom_id res chain seq x y z
N MET A 1 7.88 57.39 -71.32
CA MET A 1 8.71 58.53 -70.87
C MET A 1 7.95 59.26 -69.76
N VAL A 2 8.09 58.82 -68.51
CA VAL A 2 7.83 59.54 -67.24
C VAL A 2 8.67 58.79 -66.16
N PRO A 3 9.35 59.46 -65.21
CA PRO A 3 10.57 58.96 -64.57
C PRO A 3 10.41 58.34 -63.16
N ASP A 4 11.53 57.76 -62.69
CA ASP A 4 11.83 57.10 -61.40
C ASP A 4 11.58 57.94 -60.13
N GLU A 5 11.17 57.27 -59.05
CA GLU A 5 11.45 57.70 -57.67
C GLU A 5 11.72 56.51 -56.72
N LYS A 6 12.72 56.71 -55.87
CA LYS A 6 13.44 55.74 -55.02
C LYS A 6 12.66 55.33 -53.76
N ALA A 7 12.79 54.07 -53.35
CA ALA A 7 12.55 53.65 -51.96
C ALA A 7 13.80 52.97 -51.37
N SER A 8 14.17 53.43 -50.18
CA SER A 8 15.45 53.26 -49.48
C SER A 8 15.67 51.89 -48.83
N SER A 9 16.90 51.41 -48.88
CA SER A 9 17.42 50.26 -48.14
C SER A 9 17.68 50.58 -46.67
N VAL A 10 17.39 49.64 -45.76
CA VAL A 10 18.08 49.55 -44.46
C VAL A 10 18.60 48.13 -44.27
N LYS A 11 19.93 48.04 -44.18
CA LYS A 11 20.76 46.85 -44.03
C LYS A 11 20.63 46.28 -42.62
N GLY A 12 20.77 44.95 -42.52
CA GLY A 12 20.90 44.23 -41.25
C GLY A 12 22.13 44.68 -40.46
N GLN A 13 21.95 44.74 -39.14
CA GLN A 13 23.03 44.78 -38.17
C GLN A 13 22.95 43.52 -37.30
N GLU A 14 23.96 42.68 -37.44
CA GLU A 14 24.35 41.68 -36.45
C GLU A 14 24.78 42.40 -35.16
N VAL A 15 24.14 42.08 -34.03
CA VAL A 15 24.69 42.38 -32.70
C VAL A 15 24.34 41.21 -31.77
N GLY A 16 25.37 40.52 -31.27
CA GLY A 16 25.34 39.80 -29.99
C GLY A 16 24.90 38.33 -29.99
N LYS A 17 25.71 37.43 -30.56
CA LYS A 17 25.69 36.00 -30.17
C LYS A 17 26.33 35.83 -28.78
N GLU A 18 25.61 36.21 -27.73
CA GLU A 18 25.94 35.84 -26.35
C GLU A 18 24.71 36.09 -25.47
N ALA A 19 23.69 35.26 -25.62
CA ALA A 19 22.56 35.22 -24.71
C ALA A 19 22.00 33.78 -24.64
N LEU A 20 22.47 33.07 -23.61
CA LEU A 20 21.75 32.02 -22.90
C LEU A 20 21.33 30.77 -23.71
N SER A 21 22.33 29.92 -23.98
CA SER A 21 22.15 28.49 -24.19
C SER A 21 21.60 27.83 -22.91
N TYR A 22 20.28 27.83 -22.76
CA TYR A 22 19.56 26.81 -22.00
C TYR A 22 18.42 26.34 -22.89
N ASP A 23 18.75 25.44 -23.81
CA ASP A 23 17.78 24.58 -24.45
C ASP A 23 17.00 23.84 -23.36
N LEU A 24 15.83 24.37 -23.03
CA LEU A 24 14.74 23.66 -22.42
C LEU A 24 14.27 22.62 -23.44
N GLU A 25 15.04 21.53 -23.57
CA GLU A 25 14.64 20.35 -24.32
C GLU A 25 13.23 19.94 -23.88
N ALA A 26 12.40 19.72 -24.88
CA ALA A 26 10.99 19.40 -24.79
C ALA A 26 10.68 18.43 -23.63
N LYS A 27 9.84 18.88 -22.69
CA LYS A 27 9.15 18.01 -21.74
C LYS A 27 8.32 17.03 -22.57
N ALA A 28 8.82 15.82 -22.79
CA ALA A 28 8.05 14.74 -23.37
C ALA A 28 6.88 14.46 -22.42
N ILE A 29 5.70 14.92 -22.79
CA ILE A 29 4.45 14.53 -22.15
C ILE A 29 4.26 13.07 -22.57
N VAL A 30 4.51 12.12 -21.67
CA VAL A 30 4.35 10.70 -21.96
C VAL A 30 2.85 10.43 -22.11
N THR A 31 2.42 10.19 -23.34
CA THR A 31 1.04 9.89 -23.71
C THR A 31 0.79 8.38 -23.69
N VAL A 32 -0.49 7.97 -23.66
CA VAL A 32 -0.87 6.55 -23.76
C VAL A 32 -0.32 5.91 -25.06
N GLU A 33 -0.19 6.71 -26.12
CA GLU A 33 0.34 6.32 -27.42
C GLU A 33 1.86 6.04 -27.38
N ASP A 34 2.62 6.76 -26.56
CA ASP A 34 4.04 6.49 -26.33
C ASP A 34 4.29 5.13 -25.65
N PHE A 35 3.32 4.63 -24.88
CA PHE A 35 3.38 3.29 -24.29
C PHE A 35 2.85 2.18 -25.22
N ALA A 36 2.14 2.55 -26.28
CA ALA A 36 1.50 1.63 -27.24
C ALA A 36 2.29 1.50 -28.55
N SER A 37 3.28 2.36 -28.79
CA SER A 37 4.14 2.32 -29.95
C SER A 37 5.09 1.10 -29.89
N ASP A 38 5.31 0.45 -31.05
CA ASP A 38 6.24 -0.69 -31.21
C ASP A 38 7.73 -0.26 -31.15
N GLU A 39 8.02 1.01 -30.79
CA GLU A 39 9.39 1.42 -30.54
C GLU A 39 9.92 0.73 -29.28
N PRO A 40 11.19 0.30 -29.26
CA PRO A 40 11.75 -0.30 -28.06
C PRO A 40 11.68 0.73 -26.94
N ALA A 41 10.77 0.46 -26.00
CA ALA A 41 10.73 0.99 -24.65
C ALA A 41 12.15 1.37 -24.22
N THR A 42 12.34 2.63 -23.81
CA THR A 42 13.67 3.19 -23.49
C THR A 42 14.53 2.18 -22.72
N PRO A 43 15.87 2.17 -22.84
CA PRO A 43 16.73 1.10 -22.27
C PRO A 43 16.45 0.77 -20.79
N HIS A 44 15.87 1.69 -20.04
CA HIS A 44 15.46 1.54 -18.64
C HIS A 44 14.15 0.76 -18.39
N GLU A 45 13.30 0.57 -19.41
CA GLU A 45 12.07 -0.25 -19.34
C GLU A 45 12.31 -1.74 -19.67
N SER A 46 13.52 -2.07 -20.12
CA SER A 46 13.93 -3.42 -20.51
C SER A 46 14.47 -4.28 -19.34
N ALA A 47 14.07 -3.99 -18.09
CA ALA A 47 14.38 -4.87 -16.97
C ALA A 47 13.70 -6.24 -17.19
N PRO A 48 14.40 -7.37 -16.98
CA PRO A 48 13.79 -8.67 -17.25
C PRO A 48 12.64 -8.93 -16.29
N ARG A 49 11.48 -9.31 -16.84
CA ARG A 49 10.32 -9.80 -16.07
C ARG A 49 10.67 -11.11 -15.38
N LYS A 50 10.66 -11.12 -14.05
CA LYS A 50 11.20 -12.22 -13.24
C LYS A 50 10.19 -12.89 -12.32
N LEU A 51 9.10 -12.22 -11.98
CA LEU A 51 8.07 -12.78 -11.10
C LEU A 51 7.25 -13.85 -11.82
N ASN A 52 7.21 -15.04 -11.23
CA ASN A 52 6.43 -16.18 -11.70
C ASN A 52 4.98 -16.11 -11.20
N ALA A 53 4.06 -16.79 -11.90
CA ALA A 53 2.64 -16.78 -11.55
C ALA A 53 2.34 -17.19 -10.09
N ARG A 54 3.10 -18.14 -9.52
CA ARG A 54 2.95 -18.57 -8.12
C ARG A 54 3.31 -17.47 -7.11
N GLN A 55 4.37 -16.71 -7.42
CA GLN A 55 4.86 -15.63 -6.56
C GLN A 55 3.87 -14.47 -6.63
N VAL A 56 3.41 -14.13 -7.83
CA VAL A 56 2.38 -13.10 -8.02
C VAL A 56 1.11 -13.47 -7.27
N ALA A 57 0.59 -14.69 -7.44
CA ALA A 57 -0.63 -15.10 -6.73
C ALA A 57 -0.49 -15.02 -5.21
N MET A 58 0.63 -15.49 -4.63
CA MET A 58 0.85 -15.39 -3.19
C MET A 58 1.06 -13.96 -2.71
N LEU A 59 1.84 -13.17 -3.45
CA LEU A 59 2.09 -11.76 -3.12
C LEU A 59 0.80 -10.95 -3.18
N SER A 60 -0.06 -11.20 -4.16
CA SER A 60 -1.37 -10.58 -4.24
C SER A 60 -2.25 -10.94 -3.05
N MET A 61 -2.15 -12.16 -2.52
CA MET A 61 -2.90 -12.56 -1.32
C MET A 61 -2.35 -11.96 -0.04
N ALA A 62 -1.03 -12.03 0.15
CA ALA A 62 -0.38 -11.61 1.39
C ALA A 62 -0.17 -10.11 1.49
N GLY A 63 -0.06 -9.43 0.35
CA GLY A 63 -0.11 -7.97 0.28
C GLY A 63 -1.44 -7.46 0.80
N SER A 64 -2.54 -8.18 0.58
CA SER A 64 -3.85 -7.76 1.08
C SER A 64 -4.20 -8.26 2.49
N ILE A 65 -3.59 -9.34 2.97
CA ILE A 65 -3.73 -9.81 4.37
C ILE A 65 -2.61 -9.18 5.21
N CYS A 66 -2.86 -7.95 5.65
CA CYS A 66 -1.90 -7.17 6.42
C CYS A 66 -1.98 -7.43 7.93
N THR A 67 -0.83 -7.28 8.57
CA THR A 67 -0.63 -7.08 10.00
C THR A 67 -1.68 -6.17 10.64
N ASN A 68 -2.09 -5.13 9.90
CA ASN A 68 -3.04 -4.10 10.32
C ASN A 68 -4.45 -4.66 10.60
N LEU A 69 -4.87 -5.74 9.93
CA LEU A 69 -6.14 -6.39 10.22
C LEU A 69 -6.14 -6.94 11.65
N PHE A 70 -5.09 -7.65 12.07
CA PHE A 70 -5.05 -8.24 13.41
C PHE A 70 -4.75 -7.23 14.51
N ILE A 71 -4.01 -6.17 14.17
CA ILE A 71 -3.64 -5.10 15.10
C ILE A 71 -4.83 -4.16 15.34
N ASN A 72 -5.39 -3.57 14.29
CA ASN A 72 -6.27 -2.40 14.44
C ASN A 72 -7.75 -2.76 14.58
N VAL A 73 -8.13 -4.01 14.32
CA VAL A 73 -9.53 -4.45 14.42
C VAL A 73 -10.06 -4.33 15.84
N GLY A 74 -9.23 -4.49 16.89
CA GLY A 74 -9.66 -4.27 18.27
C GLY A 74 -10.11 -2.83 18.55
N ASN A 75 -9.38 -1.84 18.01
CA ASN A 75 -9.75 -0.42 18.11
C ASN A 75 -11.05 -0.14 17.34
N GLY A 76 -11.20 -0.75 16.17
CA GLY A 76 -12.45 -0.75 15.42
C GLY A 76 -13.61 -1.33 16.22
N LEU A 77 -13.41 -2.48 16.87
CA LEU A 77 -14.42 -3.17 17.68
C LEU A 77 -14.88 -2.31 18.85
N ILE A 78 -13.96 -1.75 19.66
CA ILE A 78 -14.33 -0.88 20.79
C ILE A 78 -15.20 0.28 20.32
N LYS A 79 -14.86 0.93 19.20
CA LYS A 79 -15.60 2.11 18.74
C LYS A 79 -16.93 1.78 18.08
N SER A 80 -17.02 0.65 17.38
CA SER A 80 -18.14 0.38 16.48
C SER A 80 -19.09 -0.73 16.97
N GLY A 81 -18.58 -1.71 17.72
CA GLY A 81 -19.30 -2.96 18.00
C GLY A 81 -19.31 -3.92 16.79
N PRO A 82 -19.67 -5.19 17.01
CA PRO A 82 -19.45 -6.25 16.01
C PRO A 82 -20.21 -6.05 14.70
N ILE A 83 -21.48 -5.60 14.76
CA ILE A 83 -22.29 -5.42 13.55
C ILE A 83 -21.83 -4.20 12.75
N SER A 84 -21.64 -3.04 13.40
CA SER A 84 -21.18 -1.82 12.72
C SER A 84 -19.82 -2.01 12.07
N LEU A 85 -18.93 -2.79 12.72
CA LEU A 85 -17.61 -3.12 12.20
C LEU A 85 -17.70 -3.83 10.84
N ILE A 86 -18.54 -4.87 10.75
CA ILE A 86 -18.74 -5.63 9.51
C ILE A 86 -19.38 -4.75 8.43
N ILE A 87 -20.39 -3.96 8.79
CA ILE A 87 -21.04 -3.04 7.84
C ILE A 87 -20.01 -2.06 7.25
N GLY A 88 -19.17 -1.46 8.09
CA GLY A 88 -18.14 -0.52 7.63
C GLY A 88 -17.12 -1.16 6.69
N TYR A 89 -16.66 -2.37 7.03
CA TYR A 89 -15.72 -3.11 6.19
C TYR A 89 -16.34 -3.59 4.87
N LEU A 90 -17.59 -4.07 4.87
CA LEU A 90 -18.29 -4.46 3.65
C LEU A 90 -18.54 -3.27 2.72
N TYR A 91 -18.94 -2.13 3.29
CA TYR A 91 -19.15 -0.90 2.53
C TYR A 91 -17.85 -0.47 1.84
N LEU A 92 -16.74 -0.37 2.58
CA LEU A 92 -15.47 0.02 1.99
C LEU A 92 -14.94 -1.02 1.00
N ALA A 93 -15.05 -2.32 1.30
CA ALA A 93 -14.65 -3.38 0.39
C ALA A 93 -15.37 -3.29 -0.96
N SER A 94 -16.64 -2.89 -0.97
CA SER A 94 -17.41 -2.68 -2.22
C SER A 94 -16.85 -1.56 -3.08
N ILE A 95 -16.46 -0.42 -2.47
CA ILE A 95 -15.85 0.72 -3.16
C ILE A 95 -14.50 0.30 -3.74
N LEU A 96 -13.65 -0.33 -2.92
CA LEU A 96 -12.33 -0.76 -3.33
C LEU A 96 -12.39 -1.83 -4.41
N TYR A 97 -13.37 -2.73 -4.36
CA TYR A 97 -13.59 -3.69 -5.44
C TYR A 97 -13.83 -3.00 -6.78
N CYS A 98 -14.74 -2.02 -6.83
CA CYS A 98 -15.02 -1.27 -8.05
C CYS A 98 -13.77 -0.56 -8.60
N ILE A 99 -13.04 0.16 -7.75
CA ILE A 99 -11.82 0.90 -8.15
C ILE A 99 -10.78 -0.05 -8.72
N ASN A 100 -10.52 -1.14 -8.03
CA ASN A 100 -9.44 -2.02 -8.41
C ASN A 100 -9.78 -2.87 -9.64
N VAL A 101 -11.07 -3.15 -9.92
CA VAL A 101 -11.50 -3.75 -11.20
C VAL A 101 -11.14 -2.83 -12.36
N CYS A 102 -11.36 -1.51 -12.23
CA CYS A 102 -10.95 -0.54 -13.24
C CYS A 102 -9.42 -0.53 -13.42
N ILE A 103 -8.65 -0.48 -12.32
CA ILE A 103 -7.18 -0.53 -12.36
C ILE A 103 -6.71 -1.78 -13.09
N MET A 104 -7.34 -2.91 -12.83
CA MET A 104 -7.00 -4.18 -13.44
C MET A 104 -7.17 -4.23 -14.94
N GLU A 105 -8.28 -3.71 -15.46
CA GLU A 105 -8.49 -3.64 -16.90
C GLU A 105 -7.37 -2.81 -17.56
N MET A 106 -7.00 -1.68 -16.95
CA MET A 106 -5.89 -0.84 -17.42
C MET A 106 -4.54 -1.56 -17.36
N VAL A 107 -4.21 -2.20 -16.23
CA VAL A 107 -2.92 -2.91 -16.03
C VAL A 107 -2.78 -4.11 -16.98
N THR A 108 -3.88 -4.81 -17.24
CA THR A 108 -3.87 -5.97 -18.11
C THR A 108 -3.79 -5.59 -19.58
N TYR A 109 -4.34 -4.43 -19.96
CA TYR A 109 -4.13 -3.84 -21.28
C TYR A 109 -2.67 -3.39 -21.46
N LEU A 110 -2.16 -2.60 -20.50
CA LEU A 110 -0.84 -1.96 -20.57
C LEU A 110 0.04 -2.29 -19.34
N PRO A 111 0.71 -3.46 -19.33
CA PRO A 111 1.49 -3.91 -18.18
C PRO A 111 2.88 -3.26 -18.13
N ILE A 112 2.94 -2.05 -17.58
CA ILE A 112 4.16 -1.25 -17.38
C ILE A 112 4.59 -1.26 -15.91
N CYS A 113 5.87 -0.96 -15.64
CA CYS A 113 6.39 -0.84 -14.28
C CYS A 113 5.81 0.41 -13.58
N GLY A 114 5.36 0.25 -12.33
CA GLY A 114 4.72 1.34 -11.58
C GLY A 114 3.40 1.82 -12.20
N SER A 115 2.65 0.92 -12.83
CA SER A 115 1.48 1.23 -13.66
C SER A 115 0.46 2.16 -13.01
N LEU A 116 0.20 2.02 -11.72
CA LEU A 116 -0.78 2.86 -11.00
C LEU A 116 -0.44 4.35 -11.11
N HIS A 117 0.83 4.69 -10.93
CA HIS A 117 1.36 6.07 -10.95
C HIS A 117 1.34 6.68 -12.34
N ARG A 118 1.72 5.85 -13.32
CA ARG A 118 1.81 6.27 -14.72
C ARG A 118 0.45 6.48 -15.34
N PHE A 119 -0.52 5.63 -15.01
CA PHE A 119 -1.88 5.73 -15.54
C PHE A 119 -2.58 7.02 -15.12
N VAL A 120 -2.42 7.49 -13.89
CA VAL A 120 -3.02 8.77 -13.49
C VAL A 120 -2.45 9.92 -14.33
N GLY A 121 -1.15 9.90 -14.58
CA GLY A 121 -0.49 10.89 -15.45
C GLY A 121 -0.93 10.82 -16.92
N ALA A 122 -1.15 9.60 -17.42
CA ALA A 122 -1.46 9.36 -18.83
C ALA A 122 -2.95 9.50 -19.17
N PHE A 123 -3.86 9.12 -18.26
CA PHE A 123 -5.31 9.11 -18.50
C PHE A 123 -6.06 10.29 -17.89
N VAL A 124 -5.48 11.01 -16.91
CA VAL A 124 -6.16 12.12 -16.24
C VAL A 124 -5.42 13.43 -16.44
N ASP A 125 -4.27 13.59 -15.79
CA ASP A 125 -3.46 14.81 -15.89
C ASP A 125 -2.02 14.55 -15.37
N PRO A 126 -0.97 15.04 -16.05
CA PRO A 126 0.41 14.85 -15.62
C PRO A 126 0.74 15.40 -14.22
N ALA A 127 0.16 16.54 -13.83
CA ALA A 127 0.39 17.14 -12.51
C ALA A 127 -0.34 16.37 -11.41
N LEU A 128 -1.57 15.91 -11.67
CA LEU A 128 -2.27 15.00 -10.76
C LEU A 128 -1.52 13.67 -10.61
N GLY A 129 -0.99 13.13 -11.71
CA GLY A 129 -0.15 11.94 -11.69
C GLY A 129 1.11 12.13 -10.86
N ALA A 130 1.78 13.28 -10.94
CA ALA A 130 2.94 13.59 -10.10
C ALA A 130 2.55 13.69 -8.61
N ALA A 131 1.48 14.42 -8.28
CA ALA A 131 1.02 14.60 -6.92
C ALA A 131 0.58 13.28 -6.26
N SER A 132 -0.25 12.48 -6.95
CA SER A 132 -0.72 11.19 -6.44
C SER A 132 0.43 10.20 -6.26
N SER A 133 1.40 10.19 -7.17
CA SER A 133 2.56 9.29 -7.08
C SER A 133 3.52 9.68 -5.97
N PHE A 134 3.71 10.98 -5.73
CA PHE A 134 4.48 11.46 -4.60
C PHE A 134 3.78 11.13 -3.28
N ASN A 135 2.46 11.34 -3.21
CA ASN A 135 1.64 10.95 -2.06
C ASN A 135 1.74 9.43 -1.78
N TYR A 136 1.65 8.59 -2.81
CA TYR A 136 1.85 7.15 -2.66
C TYR A 136 3.26 6.80 -2.20
N TRP A 137 4.30 7.46 -2.71
CA TRP A 137 5.65 7.19 -2.23
C TRP A 137 5.82 7.56 -0.75
N THR A 138 5.18 8.63 -0.26
CA THR A 138 5.15 8.93 1.18
C THR A 138 4.36 7.90 2.01
N LEU A 139 3.43 7.16 1.40
CA LEU A 139 2.80 5.99 2.05
C LEU A 139 3.79 4.86 2.30
N THR A 140 4.86 4.76 1.51
CA THR A 140 5.83 3.66 1.61
C THR A 140 6.88 3.87 2.71
N ASP A 141 6.67 4.85 3.58
CA ASP A 141 7.45 5.00 4.81
C ASP A 141 7.34 3.74 5.70
N ASP A 142 8.45 3.02 5.71
CA ASP A 142 8.66 1.71 6.30
C ASP A 142 8.89 1.78 7.82
N GLY A 143 8.93 2.97 8.40
CA GLY A 143 9.26 3.11 9.81
C GLY A 143 8.19 2.65 10.80
N ARG A 144 7.04 2.23 10.29
CA ARG A 144 5.81 1.91 11.04
C ARG A 144 5.74 0.46 11.52
N HIS A 145 6.53 -0.42 10.92
CA HIS A 145 6.45 -1.87 11.13
C HIS A 145 7.65 -2.45 11.89
N LEU A 146 8.60 -1.62 12.32
CA LEU A 146 9.81 -2.12 12.98
C LEU A 146 9.53 -2.40 14.47
N PRO A 147 9.80 -3.61 14.99
CA PRO A 147 9.61 -3.92 16.41
C PRO A 147 10.66 -3.18 17.25
N MET A 148 10.19 -2.19 18.02
CA MET A 148 11.02 -1.26 18.80
C MET A 148 11.28 -1.79 20.22
N LEU A 149 12.09 -2.84 20.36
CA LEU A 149 12.66 -3.22 21.67
C LEU A 149 14.09 -2.67 21.88
N ASN A 150 14.85 -2.43 20.80
CA ASN A 150 16.21 -1.91 20.82
C ASN A 150 16.57 -1.35 19.43
N VAL A 151 17.38 -0.28 19.37
CA VAL A 151 17.95 0.35 18.15
C VAL A 151 18.58 -0.65 17.18
N MET A 152 19.19 -1.74 17.67
CA MET A 152 19.82 -2.75 16.81
C MET A 152 18.83 -3.50 15.90
N ILE A 153 17.58 -3.70 16.36
CA ILE A 153 16.59 -4.50 15.64
C ILE A 153 16.13 -3.78 14.37
N PRO A 154 15.70 -2.49 14.40
CA PRO A 154 15.43 -1.70 13.21
C PRO A 154 16.59 -1.67 12.20
N CYS A 155 17.84 -1.49 12.66
CA CYS A 155 19.00 -1.49 11.76
C CYS A 155 19.15 -2.81 10.99
N LEU A 156 19.01 -3.94 11.68
CA LEU A 156 19.13 -5.26 11.07
C LEU A 156 17.99 -5.53 10.08
N VAL A 157 16.77 -5.10 10.40
CA VAL A 157 15.62 -5.25 9.52
C VAL A 157 15.77 -4.40 8.26
N LEU A 158 16.11 -3.11 8.38
CA LEU A 158 16.37 -2.23 7.24
C LEU A 158 17.51 -2.74 6.35
N PHE A 159 18.58 -3.27 6.96
CA PHE A 159 19.65 -3.92 6.22
C PHE A 159 19.17 -5.16 5.47
N THR A 160 18.29 -5.97 6.08
CA THR A 160 17.72 -7.14 5.41
C THR A 160 16.84 -6.72 4.24
N TYR A 161 16.01 -5.68 4.40
CA TYR A 161 15.22 -5.12 3.30
C TYR A 161 16.10 -4.61 2.16
N PHE A 162 17.21 -3.94 2.48
CA PHE A 162 18.21 -3.52 1.49
C PHE A 162 18.74 -4.72 0.69
N VAL A 163 19.16 -5.79 1.36
CA VAL A 163 19.69 -7.00 0.71
C VAL A 163 18.64 -7.66 -0.19
N LEU A 164 17.40 -7.81 0.31
CA LEU A 164 16.31 -8.42 -0.45
C LEU A 164 15.92 -7.59 -1.68
N ASN A 165 15.92 -6.26 -1.55
CA ASN A 165 15.45 -5.37 -2.59
C ASN A 165 16.51 -4.93 -3.60
N ILE A 166 17.82 -5.09 -3.31
CA ILE A 166 18.90 -4.69 -4.24
C ILE A 166 19.26 -5.79 -5.25
N TRP A 167 19.10 -7.06 -4.90
CA TRP A 167 19.61 -8.15 -5.73
C TRP A 167 18.76 -8.36 -6.96
N ASP A 168 17.50 -8.77 -6.79
CA ASP A 168 16.60 -9.06 -7.88
C ASP A 168 15.15 -9.18 -7.39
N ALA A 169 14.19 -8.77 -8.22
CA ALA A 169 12.75 -8.92 -7.94
C ALA A 169 12.33 -10.39 -7.74
N GLY A 170 13.06 -11.34 -8.34
CA GLY A 170 12.83 -12.78 -8.12
C GLY A 170 13.08 -13.24 -6.68
N TRP A 171 14.12 -12.69 -6.02
CA TRP A 171 14.44 -13.02 -4.62
C TRP A 171 13.43 -12.43 -3.66
N PHE A 172 13.03 -11.18 -3.90
CA PHE A 172 11.89 -10.57 -3.21
C PHE A 172 10.64 -11.45 -3.32
N GLY A 173 10.32 -11.92 -4.54
CA GLY A 173 9.16 -12.79 -4.78
C GLY A 173 9.21 -14.15 -4.08
N GLU A 174 10.40 -14.77 -3.96
CA GLU A 174 10.55 -16.02 -3.18
C GLU A 174 10.48 -15.78 -1.67
N ALA A 175 11.12 -14.73 -1.15
CA ALA A 175 11.05 -14.40 0.27
C ALA A 175 9.60 -14.12 0.70
N GLU A 176 8.89 -13.29 -0.06
CA GLU A 176 7.48 -13.02 0.18
C GLU A 176 6.64 -14.29 0.05
N PHE A 177 6.88 -15.14 -0.94
CA PHE A 177 6.12 -16.39 -1.10
C PHE A 177 6.14 -17.26 0.18
N TRP A 178 7.30 -17.44 0.80
CA TRP A 178 7.42 -18.26 2.02
C TRP A 178 6.81 -17.57 3.24
N ILE A 179 7.06 -16.26 3.41
CA ILE A 179 6.49 -15.51 4.54
C ILE A 179 4.96 -15.48 4.44
N SER A 180 4.42 -15.33 3.23
CA SER A 180 2.99 -15.34 2.92
C SER A 180 2.30 -16.63 3.34
N ILE A 181 2.93 -17.79 3.13
CA ILE A 181 2.39 -19.09 3.55
C ILE A 181 2.16 -19.09 5.05
N VAL A 182 3.13 -18.63 5.84
CA VAL A 182 3.01 -18.56 7.30
C VAL A 182 1.85 -17.63 7.70
N LYS A 183 1.67 -16.49 7.03
CA LYS A 183 0.54 -15.57 7.30
C LYS A 183 -0.80 -16.24 7.07
N ILE A 184 -0.97 -16.93 5.94
CA ILE A 184 -2.22 -17.61 5.59
C ILE A 184 -2.53 -18.73 6.58
N ILE A 185 -1.53 -19.54 6.94
CA ILE A 185 -1.70 -20.61 7.94
C ILE A 185 -2.08 -20.01 9.30
N THR A 186 -1.45 -18.92 9.71
CA THR A 186 -1.76 -18.24 10.97
C THR A 186 -3.19 -17.70 10.97
N ALA A 187 -3.61 -17.02 9.89
CA ALA A 187 -4.97 -16.50 9.75
C ALA A 187 -6.01 -17.63 9.79
N LEU A 188 -5.78 -18.72 9.06
CA LEU A 188 -6.67 -19.88 9.07
C LEU A 188 -6.70 -20.55 10.46
N GLY A 189 -5.56 -20.68 11.11
CA GLY A 189 -5.45 -21.23 12.47
C GLY A 189 -6.25 -20.43 13.49
N LEU A 190 -6.20 -19.10 13.44
CA LEU A 190 -6.98 -18.22 14.32
C LEU A 190 -8.50 -18.35 14.08
N LEU A 191 -8.93 -18.46 12.81
CA LEU A 191 -10.34 -18.67 12.48
C LEU A 191 -10.84 -20.03 13.01
N VAL A 192 -10.07 -21.09 12.80
CA VAL A 192 -10.41 -22.44 13.29
C VAL A 192 -10.38 -22.49 14.81
N MET A 193 -9.38 -21.88 15.46
CA MET A 193 -9.31 -21.75 16.91
C MET A 193 -10.55 -21.06 17.48
N THR A 194 -11.03 -20.01 16.82
CA THR A 194 -12.24 -19.29 17.25
C THR A 194 -13.47 -20.19 17.27
N ILE A 195 -13.62 -21.06 16.26
CA ILE A 195 -14.71 -22.04 16.22
C ILE A 195 -14.61 -23.00 17.41
N PHE A 196 -13.42 -23.54 17.69
CA PHE A 196 -13.23 -24.43 18.84
C PHE A 196 -13.53 -23.74 20.18
N LEU A 197 -13.03 -22.52 20.37
CA LEU A 197 -13.27 -21.74 21.58
C LEU A 197 -14.77 -21.45 21.77
N MET A 198 -15.46 -21.07 20.69
CA MET A 198 -16.91 -20.81 20.67
C MET A 198 -17.72 -22.05 21.06
N CYS A 199 -17.26 -23.24 20.67
CA CYS A 199 -17.88 -24.52 21.02
C CYS A 199 -17.53 -25.03 22.43
N GLY A 200 -16.81 -24.26 23.25
CA GLY A 200 -16.48 -24.63 24.63
C GLY A 200 -15.12 -25.31 24.82
N ALA A 201 -14.24 -25.33 23.81
CA ALA A 201 -12.85 -25.77 23.95
C ALA A 201 -11.95 -24.67 24.56
N ASN A 202 -12.46 -23.99 25.58
CA ASN A 202 -11.74 -22.97 26.36
C ASN A 202 -11.57 -23.45 27.82
N PRO A 203 -10.63 -22.87 28.60
CA PRO A 203 -10.37 -23.31 29.97
C PRO A 203 -11.59 -23.24 30.91
N HIS A 204 -12.56 -22.40 30.58
CA HIS A 204 -13.80 -22.24 31.33
C HIS A 204 -14.92 -23.19 30.88
N HIS A 205 -14.68 -23.99 29.83
CA HIS A 205 -15.66 -24.86 29.18
C HIS A 205 -16.98 -24.16 28.80
N ASP A 206 -16.92 -22.84 28.55
CA ASP A 206 -18.10 -22.02 28.28
C ASP A 206 -18.42 -21.97 26.79
N VAL A 207 -19.65 -22.33 26.42
CA VAL A 207 -20.13 -22.22 25.04
C VAL A 207 -20.73 -20.83 24.85
N PHE A 208 -19.88 -19.86 24.49
CA PHE A 208 -20.33 -18.47 24.37
C PHE A 208 -21.03 -18.18 23.04
N GLY A 209 -20.77 -18.92 21.95
CA GLY A 209 -21.52 -18.72 20.71
C GLY A 209 -21.47 -17.26 20.22
N PHE A 210 -22.61 -16.74 19.75
CA PHE A 210 -22.80 -15.32 19.38
C PHE A 210 -23.19 -14.42 20.56
N ARG A 211 -22.85 -14.79 21.81
CA ARG A 211 -23.25 -14.03 23.02
C ARG A 211 -22.85 -12.56 22.94
N TYR A 212 -21.65 -12.25 22.46
CA TYR A 212 -21.16 -10.88 22.37
C TYR A 212 -21.79 -10.03 21.25
N TRP A 213 -22.61 -10.64 20.40
CA TRP A 213 -23.38 -9.95 19.37
C TRP A 213 -24.77 -9.52 19.87
N THR A 214 -25.17 -10.01 21.05
CA THR A 214 -26.42 -9.62 21.71
C THR A 214 -26.17 -8.84 22.99
N GLN A 215 -25.12 -9.19 23.75
CA GLN A 215 -24.73 -8.56 25.01
C GLN A 215 -23.26 -8.12 24.96
N PRO A 216 -22.91 -6.86 25.26
CA PRO A 216 -23.75 -5.78 25.78
C PRO A 216 -24.73 -5.21 24.73
N ALA A 217 -24.34 -5.19 23.45
CA ALA A 217 -25.17 -4.75 22.33
C ALA A 217 -24.59 -5.25 21.00
N PRO A 218 -25.37 -5.31 19.92
CA PRO A 218 -24.86 -5.60 18.58
C PRO A 218 -24.02 -4.46 17.97
N MET A 219 -24.34 -3.22 18.32
CA MET A 219 -23.69 -2.00 17.83
C MET A 219 -23.32 -1.14 19.04
N ASN A 220 -22.12 -0.57 19.04
CA ASN A 220 -21.75 0.41 20.04
C ASN A 220 -22.26 1.81 19.65
N GLU A 221 -22.28 2.73 20.62
CA GLU A 221 -22.58 4.14 20.43
C GLU A 221 -21.27 4.93 20.49
N TYR A 222 -20.92 5.63 19.40
CA TYR A 222 -19.68 6.39 19.30
C TYR A 222 -19.95 7.90 19.25
N LEU A 223 -19.25 8.69 20.08
CA LEU A 223 -19.34 10.16 20.23
C LEU A 223 -20.68 10.72 20.73
N PHE A 224 -21.80 10.08 20.41
CA PHE A 224 -23.14 10.47 20.82
C PHE A 224 -23.91 9.24 21.31
N SER A 225 -25.04 9.45 21.97
CA SER A 225 -25.93 8.36 22.38
C SER A 225 -27.07 8.12 21.38
N GLY A 226 -27.68 6.93 21.45
CA GLY A 226 -28.81 6.51 20.64
C GLY A 226 -28.48 6.33 19.15
N SER A 227 -29.47 6.53 18.28
CA SER A 227 -29.34 6.30 16.83
C SER A 227 -28.21 7.10 16.18
N LYS A 228 -27.95 8.32 16.65
CA LYS A 228 -26.83 9.15 16.18
C LYS A 228 -25.49 8.52 16.55
N GLY A 229 -25.36 8.01 17.78
CA GLY A 229 -24.19 7.27 18.23
C GLY A 229 -23.90 6.03 17.40
N ARG A 230 -24.94 5.24 17.12
CA ARG A 230 -24.84 4.03 16.28
C ARG A 230 -24.45 4.36 14.85
N PHE A 231 -24.98 5.44 14.28
CA PHE A 231 -24.54 5.92 12.97
C PHE A 231 -23.06 6.33 12.97
N CYS A 232 -22.62 7.10 13.96
CA CYS A 232 -21.21 7.48 14.13
C CYS A 232 -20.31 6.25 14.32
N SER A 233 -20.82 5.18 14.95
CA SER A 233 -20.10 3.92 15.14
C SER A 233 -19.80 3.23 13.79
N VAL A 234 -20.74 3.29 12.82
CA VAL A 234 -20.54 2.78 11.46
C VAL A 234 -19.50 3.62 10.71
N LEU A 235 -19.55 4.95 10.84
CA LEU A 235 -18.54 5.82 10.23
C LEU A 235 -17.14 5.54 10.80
N ALA A 236 -17.03 5.32 12.11
CA ALA A 236 -15.77 4.92 12.74
C ALA A 236 -15.25 3.58 12.21
N ALA A 237 -16.15 2.62 11.96
CA ALA A 237 -15.79 1.35 11.32
C ALA A 237 -15.28 1.54 9.89
N ILE A 238 -15.86 2.44 9.10
CA ILE A 238 -15.40 2.74 7.73
C ILE A 238 -13.98 3.33 7.76
N VAL A 239 -13.73 4.29 8.65
CA VAL A 239 -12.38 4.89 8.82
C VAL A 239 -11.37 3.82 9.27
N ASN A 240 -11.76 2.94 10.20
CA ASN A 240 -10.90 1.83 10.62
C ASN A 240 -10.63 0.84 9.47
N ALA A 241 -11.64 0.55 8.64
CA ALA A 241 -11.51 -0.31 7.48
C ALA A 241 -10.55 0.27 6.43
N ALA A 242 -10.54 1.59 6.25
CA ALA A 242 -9.66 2.28 5.30
C ALA A 242 -8.19 1.98 5.58
N TRP A 243 -7.84 1.85 6.85
CA TRP A 243 -6.50 1.45 7.24
C TRP A 243 -6.19 -0.04 7.03
N ALA A 244 -7.19 -0.90 7.18
CA ALA A 244 -7.02 -2.35 7.07
C ALA A 244 -6.93 -2.83 5.61
N PHE A 245 -7.62 -2.17 4.69
CA PHE A 245 -7.62 -2.50 3.27
C PHE A 245 -6.48 -1.80 2.51
N GLN A 246 -5.26 -2.32 2.66
CA GLN A 246 -4.10 -1.96 1.86
C GLN A 246 -3.58 -3.19 1.10
N GLY A 247 -3.02 -3.02 -0.11
CA GLY A 247 -2.26 -4.05 -0.81
C GLY A 247 -2.82 -4.63 -2.11
N PRO A 248 -4.13 -4.57 -2.46
CA PRO A 248 -4.59 -4.99 -3.79
C PRO A 248 -3.93 -4.21 -4.93
N ASP A 249 -3.57 -2.95 -4.67
CA ASP A 249 -2.82 -2.04 -5.53
C ASP A 249 -1.40 -2.56 -5.85
N MET A 250 -0.81 -3.38 -4.97
CA MET A 250 0.50 -3.99 -5.19
C MET A 250 0.52 -4.87 -6.45
N VAL A 251 -0.62 -5.48 -6.80
CA VAL A 251 -0.75 -6.29 -8.02
C VAL A 251 -0.50 -5.45 -9.28
N ALA A 252 -0.88 -4.18 -9.25
CA ALA A 252 -0.58 -3.23 -10.31
C ALA A 252 0.92 -2.92 -10.35
N VAL A 253 1.53 -2.63 -9.20
CA VAL A 253 2.96 -2.28 -9.10
C VAL A 253 3.87 -3.39 -9.64
N ILE A 254 3.57 -4.66 -9.32
CA ILE A 254 4.35 -5.81 -9.77
C ILE A 254 4.08 -6.26 -11.20
N ALA A 255 3.11 -5.64 -11.89
CA ALA A 255 2.74 -6.05 -13.25
C ALA A 255 3.90 -5.90 -14.24
N GLY A 256 4.71 -4.85 -14.09
CA GLY A 256 5.91 -4.63 -14.88
C GLY A 256 6.97 -5.71 -14.73
N ASP A 257 7.07 -6.31 -13.53
CA ASP A 257 8.05 -7.37 -13.19
C ASP A 257 7.50 -8.79 -13.40
N THR A 258 6.23 -8.93 -13.77
CA THR A 258 5.53 -10.22 -13.90
C THR A 258 5.72 -10.85 -15.28
N LYS A 259 6.04 -12.15 -15.32
CA LYS A 259 6.06 -12.92 -16.57
C LYS A 259 4.64 -13.11 -17.11
N ASN A 260 4.43 -12.86 -18.41
CA ASN A 260 3.12 -12.97 -19.08
C ASN A 260 1.99 -12.24 -18.32
N PRO A 261 2.15 -10.92 -18.05
CA PRO A 261 1.28 -10.18 -17.13
C PRO A 261 -0.19 -10.19 -17.57
N ARG A 262 -0.47 -10.13 -18.89
CA ARG A 262 -1.82 -10.20 -19.45
C ARG A 262 -2.61 -11.47 -19.09
N LYS A 263 -1.92 -12.57 -18.75
CA LYS A 263 -2.55 -13.84 -18.33
C LYS A 263 -2.52 -14.03 -16.82
N VAL A 264 -1.46 -13.58 -16.15
CA VAL A 264 -1.22 -13.82 -14.72
C VAL A 264 -1.96 -12.82 -13.85
N ILE A 265 -1.87 -11.53 -14.18
CA ILE A 265 -2.47 -10.44 -13.40
C ILE A 265 -4.00 -10.57 -13.26
N PRO A 266 -4.80 -10.86 -14.32
CA PRO A 266 -6.25 -11.06 -14.19
C PRO A 266 -6.63 -12.18 -13.22
N LYS A 267 -5.87 -13.27 -13.25
CA LYS A 267 -6.13 -14.43 -12.38
C LYS A 267 -5.77 -14.14 -10.94
N ALA A 268 -4.61 -13.51 -10.72
CA ALA A 268 -4.16 -13.13 -9.39
C ALA A 268 -5.19 -12.22 -8.72
N PHE A 269 -5.66 -11.20 -9.44
CA PHE A 269 -6.61 -10.23 -8.92
C PHE A 269 -7.98 -10.80 -8.56
N ARG A 270 -8.59 -11.61 -9.44
CA ARG A 270 -9.87 -12.27 -9.11
C ARG A 270 -9.76 -13.12 -7.84
N SER A 271 -8.60 -13.75 -7.65
CA SER A 271 -8.32 -14.54 -6.46
C SER A 271 -8.16 -13.68 -5.21
N VAL A 272 -7.65 -12.45 -5.31
CA VAL A 272 -7.49 -11.53 -4.17
C VAL A 272 -8.84 -11.24 -3.53
N TYR A 273 -9.83 -10.81 -4.31
CA TYR A 273 -11.09 -10.32 -3.74
C TYR A 273 -11.94 -11.40 -3.09
N VAL A 274 -12.05 -12.58 -3.72
CA VAL A 274 -12.79 -13.69 -3.12
C VAL A 274 -12.16 -14.08 -1.77
N ARG A 275 -10.83 -14.13 -1.71
CA ARG A 275 -10.11 -14.53 -0.50
C ARG A 275 -10.07 -13.42 0.55
N LEU A 276 -9.92 -12.17 0.14
CA LEU A 276 -10.00 -10.99 1.01
C LEU A 276 -11.32 -10.95 1.75
N THR A 277 -12.44 -11.08 1.04
CA THR A 277 -13.76 -11.06 1.67
C THR A 277 -13.88 -12.19 2.70
N VAL A 278 -13.42 -13.40 2.40
CA VAL A 278 -13.47 -14.53 3.34
C VAL A 278 -12.59 -14.28 4.57
N PHE A 279 -11.33 -13.89 4.40
CA PHE A 279 -10.41 -13.71 5.52
C PHE A 279 -10.71 -12.45 6.33
N PHE A 280 -11.07 -11.34 5.70
CA PHE A 280 -11.41 -10.11 6.41
C PHE A 280 -12.71 -10.29 7.17
N ILE A 281 -13.81 -10.63 6.49
CA ILE A 281 -15.11 -10.77 7.16
C ILE A 281 -15.07 -11.91 8.17
N GLY A 282 -14.42 -13.04 7.84
CA GLY A 282 -14.21 -14.13 8.79
C GLY A 282 -13.45 -13.68 10.04
N SER A 283 -12.39 -12.86 9.89
CA SER A 283 -11.62 -12.36 11.03
C SER A 283 -12.41 -11.35 11.86
N LEU A 284 -13.21 -10.48 11.24
CA LEU A 284 -14.09 -9.55 11.97
C LEU A 284 -15.15 -10.30 12.78
N VAL A 285 -15.74 -11.34 12.17
CA VAL A 285 -16.70 -12.21 12.87
C VAL A 285 -16.01 -12.91 14.03
N ALA A 286 -14.82 -13.47 13.81
CA ALA A 286 -14.06 -14.14 14.85
C ALA A 286 -13.75 -13.20 16.03
N VAL A 287 -13.26 -11.98 15.76
CA VAL A 287 -12.94 -11.02 16.83
C VAL A 287 -14.21 -10.58 17.58
N GLY A 288 -15.32 -10.32 16.88
CA GLY A 288 -16.59 -9.99 17.52
C GLY A 288 -17.22 -11.16 18.31
N LEU A 289 -16.81 -12.40 18.05
CA LEU A 289 -17.22 -13.59 18.82
C LEU A 289 -16.36 -13.79 20.06
N LEU A 290 -15.08 -13.44 20.04
CA LEU A 290 -14.13 -13.78 21.10
C LEU A 290 -14.24 -12.85 22.31
N VAL A 291 -14.47 -11.56 22.10
CA VAL A 291 -14.40 -10.54 23.15
C VAL A 291 -15.51 -9.49 22.95
N PRO A 292 -16.24 -9.07 24.00
CA PRO A 292 -17.20 -7.99 23.88
C PRO A 292 -16.50 -6.64 23.69
N PHE A 293 -17.14 -5.70 22.98
CA PHE A 293 -16.50 -4.43 22.64
C PHE A 293 -16.24 -3.52 23.85
N ASP A 294 -16.93 -3.74 24.97
CA ASP A 294 -16.83 -2.98 26.22
C ASP A 294 -15.96 -3.69 27.27
N ASP A 295 -15.27 -4.77 26.89
CA ASP A 295 -14.42 -5.53 27.81
C ASP A 295 -13.33 -4.62 28.43
N PRO A 296 -13.23 -4.54 29.77
CA PRO A 296 -12.30 -3.63 30.41
C PRO A 296 -10.84 -4.03 30.18
N ILE A 297 -10.53 -5.31 29.93
CA ILE A 297 -9.17 -5.73 29.60
C ILE A 297 -8.81 -5.23 28.21
N LEU A 298 -9.70 -5.42 27.22
CA LEU A 298 -9.50 -4.91 25.85
C LEU A 298 -9.37 -3.38 25.83
N VAL A 299 -10.28 -2.66 26.50
CA VAL A 299 -10.28 -1.19 26.56
C VAL A 299 -9.03 -0.68 27.27
N ASN A 300 -8.67 -1.25 28.42
CA ASN A 300 -7.46 -0.84 29.13
C ASN A 300 -6.19 -1.21 28.36
N ALA A 301 -6.18 -2.33 27.65
CA ALA A 301 -5.01 -2.73 26.90
C ALA A 301 -4.80 -1.87 25.65
N ILE A 302 -5.88 -1.37 25.02
CA ILE A 302 -5.80 -0.38 23.93
C ILE A 302 -5.42 1.01 24.47
N ASN A 303 -6.00 1.45 25.59
CA ASN A 303 -5.73 2.77 26.16
C ASN A 303 -4.35 2.88 26.83
N ASN A 304 -3.88 1.80 27.47
CA ASN A 304 -2.58 1.74 28.16
C ASN A 304 -1.49 1.05 27.32
N GLU A 305 -1.76 0.78 26.05
CA GLU A 305 -0.79 0.24 25.08
C GLU A 305 -0.14 -1.08 25.51
N ALA A 306 -0.89 -1.93 26.20
CA ALA A 306 -0.36 -3.17 26.74
C ALA A 306 0.00 -4.18 25.61
N PRO A 307 1.05 -5.00 25.78
CA PRO A 307 1.38 -6.07 24.84
C PRO A 307 0.17 -7.01 24.63
N GLY A 308 -0.10 -7.39 23.37
CA GLY A 308 -1.25 -8.25 23.02
C GLY A 308 -2.52 -7.51 22.58
N ALA A 309 -2.68 -6.22 22.91
CA ALA A 309 -3.81 -5.42 22.43
C ALA A 309 -3.38 -4.45 21.34
N ALA A 310 -3.28 -4.95 20.11
CA ALA A 310 -2.92 -4.17 18.92
C ALA A 310 -1.42 -3.84 18.72
N ARG A 311 -0.47 -4.36 19.50
CA ARG A 311 0.99 -4.15 19.22
C ARG A 311 1.76 -5.37 18.74
N THR A 312 1.39 -6.57 19.16
CA THR A 312 2.19 -7.78 18.87
C THR A 312 1.59 -8.54 17.70
N ALA A 313 1.65 -7.98 16.50
CA ALA A 313 1.62 -8.88 15.34
C ALA A 313 2.90 -9.70 15.30
N HIS A 314 2.78 -10.91 14.77
CA HIS A 314 3.93 -11.79 14.61
C HIS A 314 5.03 -11.06 13.84
N PRO A 315 6.31 -11.12 14.26
CA PRO A 315 7.43 -10.42 13.60
C PRO A 315 7.49 -10.64 12.08
N ASN A 316 7.07 -11.82 11.61
CA ASN A 316 6.98 -12.15 10.19
C ASN A 316 5.98 -11.28 9.41
N GLN A 317 4.87 -10.88 10.04
CA GLN A 317 3.86 -10.03 9.41
C GLN A 317 4.37 -8.61 9.19
N HIS A 318 5.00 -8.05 10.22
CA HIS A 318 5.68 -6.76 10.19
C HIS A 318 6.81 -6.72 9.15
N PHE A 319 7.66 -7.74 9.16
CA PHE A 319 8.78 -7.84 8.23
C PHE A 319 8.33 -7.86 6.76
N SER A 320 7.32 -8.68 6.43
CA SER A 320 6.82 -8.76 5.05
C SER A 320 6.08 -7.50 4.61
N ALA A 321 5.31 -6.84 5.50
CA ALA A 321 4.69 -5.57 5.18
C ALA A 321 5.72 -4.50 4.80
N GLY A 322 6.77 -4.35 5.61
CA GLY A 322 7.84 -3.39 5.34
C GLY A 322 8.62 -3.69 4.05
N ASN A 323 9.01 -4.96 3.87
CA ASN A 323 9.67 -5.40 2.65
C ASN A 323 8.83 -5.12 1.38
N ALA A 324 7.52 -5.37 1.43
CA ALA A 324 6.59 -5.08 0.34
C ALA A 324 6.47 -3.58 0.05
N LEU A 325 6.46 -2.73 1.08
CA LEU A 325 6.42 -1.27 0.93
C LEU A 325 7.72 -0.71 0.34
N VAL A 326 8.90 -1.21 0.74
CA VAL A 326 10.19 -0.82 0.14
C VAL A 326 10.24 -1.20 -1.34
N PHE A 327 9.76 -2.40 -1.66
CA PHE A 327 9.63 -2.85 -3.04
C PHE A 327 8.71 -1.89 -3.81
N ALA A 328 7.48 -1.68 -3.35
CA ALA A 328 6.51 -0.82 -4.03
C ALA A 328 7.05 0.61 -4.20
N GLY A 329 7.52 1.23 -3.11
CA GLY A 329 8.01 2.61 -3.09
C GLY A 329 9.19 2.84 -4.00
N SER A 330 10.15 1.92 -4.06
CA SER A 330 11.29 2.04 -4.97
C SER A 330 10.89 1.97 -6.45
N ARG A 331 9.89 1.15 -6.81
CA ARG A 331 9.36 1.07 -8.19
C ARG A 331 8.50 2.28 -8.53
N SER A 332 7.69 2.77 -7.60
CA SER A 332 6.93 4.02 -7.74
C SER A 332 7.86 5.22 -7.97
N LEU A 333 8.93 5.33 -7.18
CA LEU A 333 9.91 6.40 -7.30
C LEU A 333 10.69 6.33 -8.63
N GLN A 334 11.09 5.13 -9.06
CA GLN A 334 11.70 4.92 -10.37
C GLN A 334 10.73 5.31 -11.50
N ALA A 335 9.46 4.90 -11.41
CA ALA A 335 8.45 5.21 -12.41
C ALA A 335 8.25 6.72 -12.57
N MET A 336 8.18 7.48 -11.47
CA MET A 336 8.11 8.95 -11.49
C MET A 336 9.35 9.58 -12.15
N ALA A 337 10.55 9.05 -11.88
CA ALA A 337 11.78 9.58 -12.45
C ALA A 337 11.90 9.32 -13.96
N LEU A 338 11.38 8.17 -14.42
CA LEU A 338 11.32 7.84 -15.85
C LEU A 338 10.35 8.76 -16.61
N GLU A 339 9.31 9.27 -15.96
CA GLU A 339 8.38 10.26 -16.53
C GLU A 339 8.86 11.71 -16.41
N GLY A 340 10.09 11.94 -15.93
CA GLY A 340 10.63 13.29 -15.73
C GLY A 340 9.96 14.08 -14.59
N LYS A 341 9.16 13.41 -13.74
CA LYS A 341 8.47 14.02 -12.59
C LYS A 341 9.36 14.08 -11.33
N MET A 342 10.47 13.33 -11.32
CA MET A 342 11.43 13.28 -10.21
C MET A 342 12.87 13.30 -10.74
N PHE A 343 13.86 13.51 -9.86
CA PHE A 343 15.27 13.59 -10.25
C PHE A 343 15.72 12.35 -11.06
N ARG A 344 16.38 12.60 -12.19
CA ARG A 344 16.88 11.56 -13.13
C ARG A 344 17.83 10.55 -12.48
N VAL A 345 18.43 10.87 -11.34
CA VAL A 345 19.26 9.95 -10.55
C VAL A 345 18.50 8.66 -10.16
N PHE A 346 17.18 8.73 -9.96
CA PHE A 346 16.37 7.56 -9.58
C PHE A 346 16.06 6.59 -10.72
N THR A 347 16.39 6.93 -11.98
CA THR A 347 16.23 6.00 -13.12
C THR A 347 17.38 4.99 -13.19
N LYS A 348 18.45 5.18 -12.41
CA LYS A 348 19.62 4.30 -12.40
C LYS A 348 19.27 2.91 -11.87
N VAL A 349 19.50 1.90 -12.70
CA VAL A 349 19.34 0.48 -12.37
C VAL A 349 20.70 -0.21 -12.25
N ASN A 350 20.76 -1.27 -11.46
CA ASN A 350 21.94 -2.15 -11.39
C ASN A 350 21.93 -3.21 -12.52
N ARG A 351 22.98 -4.03 -12.59
CA ARG A 351 23.11 -5.12 -13.58
C ARG A 351 21.93 -6.11 -13.57
N ASN A 352 21.23 -6.22 -12.45
CA ASN A 352 20.11 -7.14 -12.28
C ASN A 352 18.75 -6.50 -12.60
N GLY A 353 18.72 -5.23 -13.02
CA GLY A 353 17.49 -4.50 -13.37
C GLY A 353 16.80 -3.80 -12.20
N THR A 354 17.46 -3.66 -11.06
CA THR A 354 16.87 -3.09 -9.83
C THR A 354 17.25 -1.61 -9.66
N PRO A 355 16.30 -0.71 -9.34
CA PRO A 355 16.56 0.71 -9.13
C PRO A 355 17.21 1.01 -7.77
N TYR A 356 18.50 0.72 -7.64
CA TYR A 356 19.21 0.77 -6.35
C TYR A 356 19.18 2.16 -5.68
N VAL A 357 19.19 3.25 -6.45
CA VAL A 357 19.11 4.61 -5.88
C VAL A 357 17.72 4.88 -5.31
N ALA A 358 16.68 4.40 -5.98
CA ALA A 358 15.31 4.51 -5.49
C ALA A 358 15.10 3.65 -4.23
N VAL A 359 15.68 2.45 -4.19
CA VAL A 359 15.67 1.58 -3.00
C VAL A 359 16.33 2.29 -1.80
N LEU A 360 17.51 2.87 -1.99
CA LEU A 360 18.20 3.62 -0.92
C LEU A 360 17.40 4.83 -0.45
N ALA A 361 16.77 5.57 -1.36
CA ALA A 361 15.93 6.70 -1.00
C ALA A 361 14.70 6.27 -0.20
N THR A 362 14.00 5.22 -0.61
CA THR A 362 12.85 4.68 0.14
C THR A 362 13.28 4.18 1.52
N LEU A 363 14.41 3.47 1.63
CA LEU A 363 14.94 3.01 2.93
C LEU A 363 15.37 4.15 3.85
N SER A 364 15.83 5.27 3.29
CA SER A 364 16.21 6.45 4.09
C SER A 364 15.02 7.05 4.84
N ILE A 365 13.82 6.96 4.28
CA ILE A 365 12.59 7.35 4.97
C ILE A 365 12.31 6.42 6.14
N GLY A 366 12.57 5.11 5.98
CA GLY A 366 12.48 4.13 7.06
C GLY A 366 13.38 4.42 8.27
N LEU A 367 14.40 5.29 8.15
CA LEU A 367 15.17 5.78 9.30
C LEU A 367 14.34 6.66 10.25
N LEU A 368 13.22 7.23 9.79
CA LEU A 368 12.28 7.95 10.67
C LEU A 368 11.67 7.04 11.74
N SER A 369 11.71 5.72 11.54
CA SER A 369 11.36 4.74 12.57
C SER A 369 12.11 4.98 13.88
N PHE A 370 13.37 5.41 13.83
CA PHE A 370 14.18 5.64 15.04
C PHE A 370 13.59 6.72 15.96
N LEU A 371 12.69 7.58 15.47
CA LEU A 371 11.95 8.52 16.31
C LEU A 371 11.04 7.81 17.33
N GLN A 372 10.58 6.59 17.02
CA GLN A 372 9.76 5.77 17.92
C GLN A 372 10.56 5.14 19.09
N VAL A 373 11.88 5.26 19.11
CA VAL A 373 12.73 4.74 20.21
C VAL A 373 12.60 5.59 21.49
N SER A 374 12.05 6.81 21.39
CA SER A 374 11.80 7.71 22.53
C SER A 374 10.44 7.47 23.22
N ALA A 375 10.31 7.88 24.49
CA ALA A 375 9.07 7.74 25.25
C ALA A 375 7.92 8.50 24.57
N GLY A 376 6.92 7.76 24.04
CA GLY A 376 5.83 8.30 23.21
C GLY A 376 5.55 7.54 21.90
N ALA A 377 6.13 6.35 21.71
CA ALA A 377 6.06 5.55 20.49
C ALA A 377 4.64 5.30 19.92
N SER A 378 3.59 5.28 20.76
CA SER A 378 2.18 5.13 20.32
C SER A 378 1.64 6.34 19.59
N GLN A 379 1.88 7.54 20.12
CA GLN A 379 1.34 8.76 19.55
C GLN A 379 1.94 8.98 18.15
N VAL A 380 3.24 8.72 18.03
CA VAL A 380 3.96 8.73 16.76
C VAL A 380 3.41 7.65 15.81
N LEU A 381 3.16 6.42 16.28
CA LEU A 381 2.55 5.36 15.47
C LEU A 381 1.16 5.76 14.96
N PHE A 382 0.30 6.34 15.79
CA PHE A 382 -1.02 6.78 15.38
C PHE A 382 -0.97 7.96 14.39
N TYR A 383 -0.03 8.90 14.55
CA TYR A 383 0.20 9.93 13.52
C TYR A 383 0.59 9.32 12.17
N PHE A 384 1.48 8.32 12.18
CA PHE A 384 1.82 7.61 10.95
C PHE A 384 0.61 6.88 10.37
N ILE A 385 -0.21 6.23 11.18
CA ILE A 385 -1.46 5.57 10.74
C ILE A 385 -2.41 6.59 10.09
N ASP A 386 -2.63 7.74 10.71
CA ASP A 386 -3.59 8.75 10.22
C ASP A 386 -3.12 9.41 8.92
N VAL A 387 -1.85 9.80 8.83
CA VAL A 387 -1.25 10.34 7.61
C VAL A 387 -1.36 9.33 6.48
N SER A 388 -1.11 8.06 6.78
CA SER A 388 -1.10 7.00 5.76
C SER A 388 -2.49 6.59 5.32
N THR A 389 -3.45 6.55 6.23
CA THR A 389 -4.85 6.31 5.88
C THR A 389 -5.34 7.44 4.97
N SER A 390 -4.99 8.68 5.30
CA SER A 390 -5.35 9.86 4.52
C SER A 390 -4.71 9.83 3.13
N SER A 391 -3.41 9.54 3.05
CA SER A 391 -2.70 9.42 1.78
C SER A 391 -3.23 8.24 0.94
N LEU A 392 -3.61 7.11 1.55
CA LEU A 392 -4.19 5.97 0.83
C LEU A 392 -5.58 6.29 0.26
N LEU A 393 -6.39 7.08 0.97
CA LEU A 393 -7.71 7.50 0.48
C LEU A 393 -7.62 8.55 -0.64
N VAL A 394 -6.54 9.33 -0.67
CA VAL A 394 -6.30 10.36 -1.69
C VAL A 394 -5.69 9.78 -2.97
N THR A 395 -4.85 8.74 -2.84
CA THR A 395 -4.27 8.03 -4.00
C THR A 395 -5.27 7.07 -4.61
#